data_AF-A0A1J0RD29-F1
#
_entry.id   AF-A0A1J0RD29-F1
#
_cell.length_a   1.000
_cell.length_b   1.000
_cell.length_c   1.000
_cell.angle_alpha   90.00
_cell.angle_beta   90.00
_cell.angle_gamma   90.00
#
_symmetry.space_group_name_H-M   'P 1'
#
loop_
_entity.id
_entity.type
_entity.pdbx_description
1 polymer ?
#
loop_
_entity_poly.entity_id
_entity_poly.type
_entity_poly.pdbx_seq_one_letter_code
_entity_poly.pdbx_strand_id
1 'polypeptide(L)'
;LEDVAAALQARAHRLIMYRRLQIKSLTPGTATQAASGQSPAATTVVTTNTAVTKTIKDDANCSIDDLNGGHNVRQGDVRPNEIYKLKMFNDALIKQATITLKAAVKGNPAAGHNAVPANPGFVDDDGTIGNSNYLGALGSASELTETAAEISIFETPDKRGSCATKKTSEEWDTIGSAAVARAVCRALNEQPLNTASILQRSWSDIEADSEIAMLIALQLNQPFDKDANDKGKTKALIKSALGRMSTAFFQRCR
;
A
#
# COMPACT_ATOMS: atom_id res chain seq x y z
N LEU A 1 -9.04 -5.17 -17.02
CA LEU A 1 -8.68 -3.72 -16.89
C LEU A 1 -9.26 -2.97 -15.68
N GLU A 2 -10.59 -2.91 -15.44
CA GLU A 2 -11.17 -2.15 -14.30
C GLU A 2 -10.65 -2.59 -12.92
N ASP A 3 -10.49 -3.90 -12.71
CA ASP A 3 -9.98 -4.45 -11.44
C ASP A 3 -8.53 -4.03 -11.12
N VAL A 4 -7.72 -3.77 -12.14
CA VAL A 4 -6.30 -3.37 -11.98
C VAL A 4 -6.21 -1.90 -11.59
N ALA A 5 -7.00 -1.06 -12.26
CA ALA A 5 -7.11 0.36 -11.92
C ALA A 5 -7.64 0.53 -10.48
N ALA A 6 -8.68 -0.23 -10.11
CA ALA A 6 -9.24 -0.20 -8.76
C ALA A 6 -8.24 -0.68 -7.69
N ALA A 7 -7.49 -1.76 -7.93
CA ALA A 7 -6.47 -2.26 -7.00
C ALA A 7 -5.30 -1.29 -6.83
N LEU A 8 -4.83 -0.70 -7.94
CA LEU A 8 -3.76 0.30 -7.91
C LEU A 8 -4.21 1.59 -7.19
N GLN A 9 -5.42 2.06 -7.49
CA GLN A 9 -6.02 3.24 -6.86
C GLN A 9 -6.22 3.02 -5.36
N ALA A 10 -6.75 1.88 -4.94
CA ALA A 10 -6.94 1.54 -3.53
C ALA A 10 -5.59 1.51 -2.77
N ARG A 11 -4.55 0.94 -3.37
CA ARG A 11 -3.21 0.91 -2.77
C ARG A 11 -2.60 2.30 -2.70
N ALA A 12 -2.70 3.10 -3.75
CA ALA A 12 -2.23 4.48 -3.77
C ALA A 12 -2.92 5.32 -2.69
N HIS A 13 -4.25 5.24 -2.58
CA HIS A 13 -5.02 5.97 -1.58
C HIS A 13 -4.57 5.62 -0.16
N ARG A 14 -4.33 4.34 0.11
CA ARG A 14 -3.90 3.91 1.45
C ARG A 14 -2.46 4.30 1.76
N LEU A 15 -1.56 4.26 0.78
CA LEU A 15 -0.20 4.77 0.94
C LEU A 15 -0.21 6.27 1.25
N ILE A 16 -1.05 7.05 0.56
CA ILE A 16 -1.24 8.49 0.82
C ILE A 16 -1.77 8.70 2.24
N MET A 17 -2.84 8.00 2.63
CA MET A 17 -3.41 8.11 3.98
C MET A 17 -2.41 7.70 5.06
N TYR A 18 -1.68 6.61 4.86
CA TYR A 18 -0.63 6.17 5.76
C TYR A 18 0.47 7.23 5.88
N ARG A 19 0.99 7.75 4.77
CA ARG A 19 2.02 8.80 4.77
C ARG A 19 1.58 10.07 5.50
N ARG A 20 0.32 10.48 5.33
CA ARG A 20 -0.25 11.63 6.05
C ARG A 20 -0.32 11.42 7.56
N LEU A 21 -0.56 10.20 8.01
CA LEU A 21 -0.68 9.85 9.43
C LEU A 21 0.66 9.41 10.05
N GLN A 22 1.64 9.04 9.24
CA GLN A 22 2.92 8.54 9.72
C GLN A 22 3.79 9.66 10.28
N ILE A 23 4.15 9.53 11.56
CA ILE A 23 5.12 10.42 12.21
C ILE A 23 6.51 10.07 11.67
N LYS A 24 7.13 11.02 10.96
CA LYS A 24 8.51 10.92 10.46
C LYS A 24 9.53 11.23 11.56
N SER A 25 9.22 12.21 12.40
CA SER A 25 10.05 12.58 13.53
C SER A 25 9.20 13.09 14.68
N LEU A 26 9.62 12.77 15.90
CA LEU A 26 9.09 13.31 17.14
C LEU A 26 10.26 13.97 17.87
N THR A 27 10.17 15.29 18.10
CA THR A 27 11.22 16.04 18.80
C THR A 27 10.62 16.69 20.05
N PRO A 28 11.19 16.46 21.25
CA PRO A 28 10.76 17.12 22.47
C PRO A 28 10.81 18.65 22.32
N GLY A 29 9.82 19.35 22.88
CA GLY A 29 9.81 20.81 22.95
C GLY A 29 10.59 21.33 24.16
N THR A 30 10.41 22.59 24.51
CA THR A 30 10.86 23.10 25.81
C THR A 30 9.91 22.58 26.90
N ALA A 31 10.44 22.14 28.05
CA ALA A 31 9.61 21.78 29.18
C ALA A 31 8.93 23.02 29.78
N THR A 32 7.84 22.84 30.52
CA THR A 32 7.26 23.89 31.36
C THR A 32 8.02 23.97 32.68
N GLN A 33 7.87 25.08 33.41
CA GLN A 33 8.35 25.16 34.80
C GLN A 33 7.76 24.01 35.63
N ALA A 34 8.56 23.47 36.55
CA ALA A 34 8.12 22.47 37.51
C ALA A 34 7.09 23.06 38.47
N ALA A 35 5.97 22.38 38.68
CA ALA A 35 4.93 22.81 39.61
C ALA A 35 4.40 21.63 40.42
N SER A 36 3.82 21.92 41.59
CA SER A 36 3.01 20.93 42.29
C SER A 36 1.73 20.68 41.49
N GLY A 37 1.43 19.42 41.23
CA GLY A 37 0.25 19.01 40.47
C GLY A 37 -0.32 17.70 40.99
N GLN A 38 -1.55 17.41 40.58
CA GLN A 38 -2.16 16.11 40.84
C GLN A 38 -1.62 15.06 39.85
N SER A 39 -0.74 14.18 40.32
CA SER A 39 -0.24 13.02 39.55
C SER A 39 0.50 12.06 40.47
N PRO A 40 0.30 10.74 40.44
CA PRO A 40 -0.63 10.00 41.32
C PRO A 40 -1.02 10.58 42.71
N ALA A 41 -0.35 11.60 43.25
CA ALA A 41 -0.65 12.28 44.52
C ALA A 41 -0.71 13.81 44.36
N ALA A 42 -1.38 14.50 45.29
CA ALA A 42 -1.66 15.94 45.19
C ALA A 42 -0.44 16.87 45.33
N THR A 43 0.68 16.35 45.84
CA THR A 43 1.92 17.10 46.07
C THR A 43 3.05 16.69 45.14
N THR A 44 2.73 15.98 44.07
CA THR A 44 3.77 15.52 43.13
C THR A 44 4.25 16.68 42.29
N VAL A 45 5.57 16.80 42.18
CA VAL A 45 6.20 17.76 41.27
C VAL A 45 6.11 17.20 39.85
N VAL A 46 5.54 18.00 38.95
CA VAL A 46 5.34 17.64 37.55
C VAL A 46 5.93 18.71 36.63
N THR A 47 6.32 18.28 35.44
CA THR A 47 6.60 19.16 34.29
C THR A 47 5.89 18.60 33.07
N THR A 48 5.53 19.46 32.13
CA THR A 48 4.95 19.07 30.84
C THR A 48 5.93 19.40 29.73
N ASN A 49 6.00 18.52 28.75
CA ASN A 49 6.70 18.80 27.51
C ASN A 49 5.79 18.49 26.32
N THR A 50 5.63 19.45 25.42
CA THR A 50 4.91 19.22 24.17
C THR A 50 5.92 18.96 23.07
N ALA A 51 5.91 17.74 22.54
CA ALA A 51 6.74 17.38 21.41
C ALA A 51 6.14 17.89 20.08
N VAL A 52 7.01 18.29 19.16
CA VAL A 52 6.61 18.61 17.78
C VAL A 52 6.73 17.35 16.93
N THR A 53 5.63 16.97 16.29
CA THR A 53 5.60 15.91 15.29
C THR A 53 5.76 16.49 13.90
N LYS A 54 6.61 15.89 13.08
CA LYS A 54 6.58 16.09 11.63
C LYS A 54 6.05 14.84 10.97
N THR A 55 5.04 14.98 10.14
CA THR A 55 4.55 13.92 9.26
C THR A 55 5.22 14.00 7.90
N ILE A 56 5.03 12.98 7.07
CA ILE A 56 5.51 13.01 5.70
C ILE A 56 4.62 13.99 4.93
N LYS A 57 5.14 15.20 4.67
CA LYS A 57 4.45 16.20 3.86
C LYS A 57 4.37 15.69 2.42
N ASP A 58 3.17 15.69 1.87
CA ASP A 58 2.84 15.10 0.58
C ASP A 58 2.92 16.16 -0.53
N ASP A 59 4.11 16.73 -0.75
CA ASP A 59 4.33 17.78 -1.76
C ASP A 59 4.61 17.19 -3.16
N ALA A 60 4.68 15.86 -3.30
CA ALA A 60 5.14 15.19 -4.51
C ALA A 60 4.37 13.90 -4.78
N ASN A 61 3.04 13.99 -4.91
CA ASN A 61 2.31 12.96 -5.63
C ASN A 61 2.50 13.20 -7.13
N CYS A 62 3.06 12.22 -7.82
CA CYS A 62 2.95 12.16 -9.28
C CYS A 62 1.46 11.98 -9.61
N SER A 63 0.82 13.02 -10.14
CA SER A 63 -0.54 12.90 -10.68
C SER A 63 -0.48 12.15 -12.01
N ILE A 64 -1.48 11.29 -12.24
CA ILE A 64 -1.73 10.62 -13.53
C ILE A 64 -2.73 11.41 -14.40
N ASP A 65 -3.25 12.52 -13.89
CA ASP A 65 -4.30 13.31 -14.53
C ASP A 65 -3.75 14.12 -15.72
N ASP A 66 -2.42 14.32 -15.78
CA ASP A 66 -1.71 14.93 -16.90
C ASP A 66 -0.49 14.11 -17.32
N LEU A 67 -0.74 13.08 -18.14
CA LEU A 67 0.30 12.23 -18.75
C LEU A 67 0.99 12.85 -19.98
N ASN A 68 0.57 14.06 -20.37
CA ASN A 68 1.08 14.78 -21.53
C ASN A 68 1.87 16.04 -21.16
N GLY A 69 1.68 16.57 -19.95
CA GLY A 69 2.42 17.68 -19.36
C GLY A 69 3.75 17.27 -18.73
N GLY A 70 4.57 18.25 -18.34
CA GLY A 70 5.99 18.15 -18.00
C GLY A 70 6.40 17.36 -16.74
N HIS A 71 5.71 16.26 -16.42
CA HIS A 71 6.10 15.30 -15.39
C HIS A 71 7.04 14.21 -15.95
N ASN A 72 7.72 13.49 -15.05
CA ASN A 72 8.77 12.51 -15.36
C ASN A 72 8.29 11.23 -16.07
N VAL A 73 6.99 11.03 -16.28
CA VAL A 73 6.42 9.84 -16.94
C VAL A 73 5.42 10.28 -17.99
N ARG A 74 5.78 10.14 -19.28
CA ARG A 74 4.89 10.40 -20.41
C ARG A 74 4.29 9.11 -20.91
N GLN A 75 3.04 9.14 -21.38
CA GLN A 75 2.38 7.95 -21.92
C GLN A 75 3.16 7.32 -23.09
N GLY A 76 3.76 8.14 -23.95
CA GLY A 76 4.57 7.67 -25.10
C GLY A 76 5.85 6.94 -24.72
N ASP A 77 6.34 7.14 -23.49
CA ASP A 77 7.55 6.48 -22.97
C ASP A 77 7.24 5.16 -22.25
N VAL A 78 5.95 4.87 -22.01
CA VAL A 78 5.52 3.60 -21.43
C VAL A 78 5.61 2.52 -22.50
N ARG A 79 6.46 1.52 -22.26
CA ARG A 79 6.60 0.34 -23.12
C ARG A 79 6.08 -0.89 -22.38
N PRO A 80 4.78 -1.24 -22.47
CA PRO A 80 4.17 -2.32 -21.68
C PRO A 80 4.90 -3.65 -21.84
N ASN A 81 5.49 -3.89 -23.02
CA ASN A 81 6.23 -5.11 -23.34
C ASN A 81 7.57 -5.24 -22.62
N GLU A 82 8.09 -4.14 -22.07
CA GLU A 82 9.37 -4.07 -21.36
C GLU A 82 9.19 -3.99 -19.83
N ILE A 83 7.95 -4.03 -19.34
CA ILE A 83 7.65 -3.96 -17.90
C ILE A 83 7.67 -5.38 -17.31
N TYR A 84 8.75 -5.71 -16.60
CA TYR A 84 8.92 -7.01 -15.90
C TYR A 84 8.85 -6.88 -14.37
N LYS A 85 9.13 -5.69 -13.85
CA LYS A 85 9.16 -5.37 -12.42
C LYS A 85 8.45 -4.05 -12.16
N LEU A 86 7.83 -3.93 -10.99
CA LEU A 86 7.24 -2.71 -10.48
C LEU A 86 8.05 -2.22 -9.29
N LYS A 87 8.56 -0.99 -9.35
CA LYS A 87 9.20 -0.36 -8.20
C LYS A 87 8.12 0.13 -7.24
N MET A 88 8.03 -0.48 -6.07
CA MET A 88 6.98 -0.24 -5.09
C MET A 88 7.55 -0.15 -3.68
N PHE A 89 6.93 0.67 -2.82
CA PHE A 89 7.23 0.61 -1.39
C PHE A 89 6.88 -0.78 -0.84
N ASN A 90 7.74 -1.28 0.04
CA ASN A 90 7.54 -2.55 0.73
C ASN A 90 6.32 -2.44 1.66
N ASP A 91 5.51 -3.48 1.73
CA ASP A 91 4.33 -3.51 2.59
C ASP A 91 4.68 -3.42 4.08
N ALA A 92 5.91 -3.81 4.47
CA ALA A 92 6.46 -3.58 5.81
C ALA A 92 6.57 -2.09 6.19
N LEU A 93 6.59 -1.19 5.20
CA LEU A 93 6.56 0.25 5.42
C LEU A 93 5.15 0.75 5.76
N ILE A 94 4.11 -0.08 5.66
CA ILE A 94 2.72 0.26 6.02
C ILE A 94 2.43 -0.28 7.44
N LYS A 95 3.20 0.19 8.43
CA LYS A 95 3.05 -0.20 9.85
C LYS A 95 2.94 1.04 10.72
N GLN A 96 2.06 1.02 11.72
CA GLN A 96 1.93 2.16 12.65
C GLN A 96 3.30 2.56 13.22
N ALA A 97 3.56 3.87 13.28
CA ALA A 97 4.77 4.39 13.90
C ALA A 97 4.85 3.96 15.37
N THR A 98 5.99 3.37 15.76
CA THR A 98 6.27 3.11 17.17
C THR A 98 6.79 4.38 17.82
N ILE A 99 6.11 4.84 18.87
CA ILE A 99 6.55 5.96 19.70
C ILE A 99 7.15 5.39 20.99
N THR A 100 8.37 5.83 21.32
CA THR A 100 9.01 5.54 22.59
C THR A 100 8.93 6.79 23.47
N LEU A 101 8.39 6.63 24.68
CA LEU A 101 8.38 7.66 25.71
C LEU A 101 9.34 7.25 26.84
N LYS A 102 10.22 8.15 27.24
CA LYS A 102 11.15 7.97 28.35
C LYS A 102 10.92 9.09 29.35
N ALA A 103 10.55 8.74 30.57
CA ALA A 103 10.55 9.68 31.69
C ALA A 103 11.81 9.46 32.54
N ALA A 104 12.37 10.52 33.09
CA ALA A 104 13.52 10.43 33.97
C ALA A 104 13.41 11.44 35.12
N VAL A 105 13.88 11.00 36.28
CA VAL A 105 13.99 11.81 37.48
C VAL A 105 15.35 11.52 38.13
N LYS A 106 15.98 12.56 38.66
CA LYS A 106 17.18 12.43 39.49
C LYS A 106 16.97 13.24 40.76
N GLY A 107 17.21 12.60 41.90
CA GLY A 107 17.07 13.21 43.21
C GLY A 107 15.66 13.70 43.52
N ASN A 108 15.56 14.83 44.22
CA ASN A 108 14.30 15.39 44.70
C ASN A 108 14.05 16.75 44.04
N PRO A 109 13.57 16.77 42.78
CA PRO A 109 13.30 18.03 42.07
C PRO A 109 12.23 18.84 42.80
N ALA A 110 12.46 20.15 42.97
CA ALA A 110 11.51 21.03 43.65
C ALA A 110 10.54 21.75 42.69
N ALA A 111 9.48 22.31 43.25
CA ALA A 111 8.60 23.20 42.50
C ALA A 111 9.31 24.55 42.23
N GLY A 112 9.02 25.17 41.08
CA GLY A 112 9.57 26.47 40.68
C GLY A 112 10.81 26.39 39.79
N HIS A 113 11.37 25.21 39.53
CA HIS A 113 12.52 25.06 38.63
C HIS A 113 12.14 25.23 37.16
N ASN A 114 13.03 25.88 36.41
CA ASN A 114 12.79 26.29 35.03
C ASN A 114 13.28 25.24 34.04
N ALA A 115 12.73 25.28 32.83
CA ALA A 115 13.21 24.47 31.73
C ALA A 115 14.61 24.88 31.28
N VAL A 116 15.37 23.92 30.76
CA VAL A 116 16.70 24.14 30.20
C VAL A 116 16.58 24.23 28.68
N PRO A 117 16.67 25.42 28.05
CA PRO A 117 16.43 25.56 26.61
C PRO A 117 17.39 24.73 25.74
N ALA A 118 18.62 24.54 26.22
CA ALA A 118 19.62 23.69 25.54
C ALA A 118 19.27 22.19 25.59
N ASN A 119 18.38 21.77 26.51
CA ASN A 119 17.97 20.38 26.72
C ASN A 119 16.44 20.26 26.75
N PRO A 120 15.81 20.31 25.57
CA PRO A 120 14.38 20.08 25.41
C PRO A 120 13.91 18.83 26.17
N GLY A 121 12.75 18.93 26.84
CA GLY A 121 12.16 17.84 27.61
C GLY A 121 12.48 17.81 29.11
N PHE A 122 13.39 18.66 29.60
CA PHE A 122 13.81 18.64 31.01
C PHE A 122 13.67 19.99 31.73
N VAL A 123 13.39 19.91 33.03
CA VAL A 123 13.60 20.97 34.01
C VAL A 123 14.74 20.58 34.93
N ASP A 124 15.52 21.58 35.35
CA ASP A 124 16.72 21.38 36.14
C ASP A 124 16.83 22.46 37.22
N ASP A 125 17.32 22.10 38.39
CA ASP A 125 17.39 23.01 39.54
C ASP A 125 18.36 24.18 39.33
N ASP A 126 19.46 23.96 38.60
CA ASP A 126 20.56 24.93 38.45
C ASP A 126 20.74 25.45 37.01
N GLY A 127 19.95 24.94 36.06
CA GLY A 127 20.00 25.34 34.65
C GLY A 127 21.17 24.73 33.88
N THR A 128 21.94 23.83 34.49
CA THR A 128 23.13 23.17 33.94
C THR A 128 22.97 21.65 33.94
N ILE A 129 23.26 21.04 32.80
CA ILE A 129 23.00 19.62 32.57
C ILE A 129 23.88 18.75 33.48
N GLY A 130 23.25 17.88 34.28
CA GLY A 130 23.85 16.62 34.74
C GLY A 130 24.29 16.55 36.20
N ASN A 131 24.46 17.68 36.91
CA ASN A 131 24.99 17.68 38.28
C ASN A 131 23.92 17.86 39.38
N SER A 132 22.77 18.41 39.05
CA SER A 132 21.63 18.77 39.92
C SER A 132 20.50 17.73 39.92
N ASN A 133 19.42 18.00 40.68
CA ASN A 133 18.16 17.28 40.55
C ASN A 133 17.45 17.72 39.27
N TYR A 134 16.78 16.77 38.61
CA TYR A 134 16.03 17.08 37.41
C TYR A 134 14.77 16.22 37.31
N LEU A 135 13.83 16.74 36.53
CA LEU A 135 12.63 16.03 36.11
C LEU A 135 12.45 16.24 34.61
N GLY A 136 12.09 15.21 33.88
CA GLY A 136 11.78 15.40 32.47
C GLY A 136 11.28 14.16 31.75
N ALA A 137 10.94 14.39 30.50
CA ALA A 137 10.50 13.35 29.59
C ALA A 137 10.99 13.63 28.17
N LEU A 138 11.30 12.55 27.47
CA LEU A 138 11.67 12.55 26.06
C LEU A 138 10.73 11.61 25.30
N GLY A 139 10.26 12.08 24.15
CA GLY A 139 9.63 11.24 23.15
C GLY A 139 10.56 11.06 21.97
N SER A 140 10.62 9.86 21.42
CA SER A 140 11.21 9.62 20.10
C SER A 140 10.30 8.72 19.27
N ALA A 141 10.28 8.93 17.96
CA ALA A 141 9.67 8.02 17.00
C ALA A 141 10.77 7.29 16.24
N SER A 142 10.53 6.04 15.85
CA SER A 142 11.43 5.33 14.94
C SER A 142 11.59 6.13 13.64
N GLU A 143 12.82 6.27 13.16
CA GLU A 143 13.07 6.90 11.85
C GLU A 143 12.42 6.03 10.75
N LEU A 144 11.62 6.68 9.90
CA LEU A 144 11.04 5.99 8.75
C LEU A 144 12.00 6.08 7.56
N THR A 145 12.63 4.96 7.22
CA THR A 145 13.39 4.81 5.98
C THR A 145 12.50 4.23 4.89
N GLU A 146 12.14 5.04 3.90
CA GLU A 146 11.31 4.61 2.77
C GLU A 146 12.17 4.10 1.62
N THR A 147 12.43 2.80 1.57
CA THR A 147 13.12 2.17 0.44
C THR A 147 12.11 1.46 -0.45
N ALA A 148 12.01 1.92 -1.70
CA ALA A 148 11.25 1.20 -2.72
C ALA A 148 12.04 -0.04 -3.19
N ALA A 149 11.34 -1.15 -3.38
CA ALA A 149 11.89 -2.39 -3.89
C ALA A 149 11.35 -2.68 -5.30
N GLU A 150 12.14 -3.36 -6.10
CA GLU A 150 11.67 -3.92 -7.36
C GLU A 150 10.91 -5.22 -7.10
N ILE A 151 9.62 -5.22 -7.40
CA ILE A 151 8.74 -6.36 -7.22
C ILE A 151 8.48 -6.98 -8.59
N SER A 152 8.84 -8.25 -8.75
CA SER A 152 8.60 -9.00 -9.98
C SER A 152 7.10 -9.17 -10.27
N ILE A 153 6.72 -8.96 -11.52
CA ILE A 153 5.33 -9.11 -12.00
C ILE A 153 5.05 -10.58 -12.39
N PHE A 154 6.07 -11.25 -12.92
CA PHE A 154 6.02 -12.63 -13.40
C PHE A 154 6.79 -13.57 -12.47
N GLU A 155 6.54 -14.88 -12.56
CA GLU A 155 7.31 -15.90 -11.82
C GLU A 155 8.80 -15.86 -12.16
N THR A 156 9.12 -15.58 -13.43
CA THR A 156 10.50 -15.35 -13.87
C THR A 156 10.76 -13.84 -13.97
N PRO A 157 11.68 -13.26 -13.18
CA PRO A 157 11.83 -11.81 -13.02
C PRO A 157 12.07 -11.01 -14.30
N ASP A 158 12.62 -11.63 -15.34
CA ASP A 158 13.01 -10.97 -16.59
C ASP A 158 12.36 -11.62 -17.83
N LYS A 159 11.29 -12.39 -17.64
CA LYS A 159 10.56 -13.03 -18.74
C LYS A 159 9.05 -12.93 -18.53
N ARG A 160 8.34 -12.59 -19.60
CA ARG A 160 6.87 -12.73 -19.64
C ARG A 160 6.50 -14.21 -19.55
N GLY A 161 5.46 -14.49 -18.78
CA GLY A 161 4.99 -15.85 -18.55
C GLY A 161 3.89 -15.86 -17.51
N SER A 162 3.87 -16.93 -16.70
CA SER A 162 2.96 -17.04 -15.57
C SER A 162 3.13 -15.88 -14.59
N CYS A 163 2.00 -15.37 -14.10
CA CYS A 163 2.00 -14.34 -13.07
C CYS A 163 2.59 -14.88 -11.78
N ALA A 164 3.33 -14.02 -11.07
CA ALA A 164 3.91 -14.38 -9.78
C ALA A 164 2.83 -14.92 -8.83
N THR A 165 3.13 -16.04 -8.16
CA THR A 165 2.19 -16.77 -7.32
C THR A 165 1.76 -15.97 -6.08
N LYS A 166 0.54 -16.23 -5.60
CA LYS A 166 0.01 -15.66 -4.36
C LYS A 166 0.89 -16.12 -3.20
N LYS A 167 1.54 -15.18 -2.48
CA LYS A 167 2.01 -15.50 -1.13
C LYS A 167 0.79 -15.57 -0.23
N THR A 168 0.40 -16.78 0.15
CA THR A 168 -0.58 -17.03 1.20
C THR A 168 0.01 -16.61 2.54
N SER A 169 -0.13 -15.35 2.92
CA SER A 169 -0.32 -14.99 4.32
C SER A 169 -0.74 -13.52 4.49
N GLU A 170 -1.68 -13.34 5.42
CA GLU A 170 -2.01 -12.14 6.19
C GLU A 170 -3.13 -11.23 5.67
N GLU A 171 -3.87 -10.73 6.66
CA GLU A 171 -4.81 -9.62 6.58
C GLU A 171 -4.24 -8.57 5.62
N TRP A 172 -5.05 -8.03 4.69
CA TRP A 172 -4.63 -7.02 3.68
C TRP A 172 -4.02 -7.53 2.36
N ASP A 173 -4.05 -8.83 2.07
CA ASP A 173 -3.50 -9.42 0.82
C ASP A 173 -4.02 -8.78 -0.49
N THR A 174 -5.22 -8.19 -0.51
CA THR A 174 -5.81 -7.54 -1.71
C THR A 174 -5.16 -6.20 -2.11
N ILE A 175 -4.33 -5.62 -1.24
CA ILE A 175 -3.72 -4.29 -1.43
C ILE A 175 -2.19 -4.31 -1.25
N GLY A 176 -1.61 -5.47 -0.97
CA GLY A 176 -0.16 -5.64 -0.90
C GLY A 176 0.52 -5.49 -2.26
N SER A 177 1.83 -5.27 -2.23
CA SER A 177 2.72 -5.25 -3.40
C SER A 177 2.49 -6.45 -4.33
N ALA A 178 2.27 -7.64 -3.76
CA ALA A 178 2.00 -8.87 -4.51
C ALA A 178 0.62 -8.90 -5.20
N ALA A 179 -0.40 -8.26 -4.64
CA ALA A 179 -1.71 -8.14 -5.30
C ALA A 179 -1.63 -7.20 -6.50
N VAL A 180 -0.97 -6.05 -6.35
CA VAL A 180 -0.79 -5.10 -7.46
C VAL A 180 0.07 -5.70 -8.58
N ALA A 181 1.16 -6.38 -8.24
CA ALA A 181 1.99 -7.08 -9.24
C ALA A 181 1.17 -8.12 -10.03
N ARG A 182 0.31 -8.90 -9.36
CA ARG A 182 -0.58 -9.87 -10.03
C ARG A 182 -1.62 -9.19 -10.90
N ALA A 183 -2.24 -8.12 -10.43
CA ALA A 183 -3.22 -7.35 -11.20
C ALA A 183 -2.58 -6.80 -12.48
N VAL A 184 -1.40 -6.20 -12.38
CA VAL A 184 -0.63 -5.73 -13.55
C VAL A 184 -0.24 -6.88 -14.46
N CYS A 185 0.20 -8.02 -13.93
CA CYS A 185 0.49 -9.20 -14.76
C CYS A 185 -0.72 -9.65 -15.56
N ARG A 186 -1.90 -9.72 -14.92
CA ARG A 186 -3.15 -10.10 -15.61
C ARG A 186 -3.47 -9.11 -16.72
N ALA A 187 -3.40 -7.80 -16.47
CA ALA A 187 -3.60 -6.80 -17.54
C ALA A 187 -2.56 -6.90 -18.66
N LEU A 188 -1.29 -7.18 -18.36
CA LEU A 188 -0.24 -7.34 -19.38
C LEU A 188 -0.39 -8.62 -20.22
N ASN A 189 -1.08 -9.63 -19.67
CA ASN A 189 -1.40 -10.90 -20.31
C ASN A 189 -2.85 -10.95 -20.86
N GLU A 190 -3.70 -9.95 -20.58
CA GLU A 190 -5.03 -9.83 -21.18
C GLU A 190 -4.84 -9.70 -22.69
N GLN A 191 -5.38 -10.67 -23.44
CA GLN A 191 -5.40 -10.54 -24.90
C GLN A 191 -6.30 -9.34 -25.25
N PRO A 192 -5.90 -8.51 -26.23
CA PRO A 192 -6.79 -7.48 -26.73
C PRO A 192 -8.11 -8.11 -27.13
N LEU A 193 -9.22 -7.53 -26.64
CA LEU A 193 -10.56 -8.02 -26.94
C LEU A 193 -10.69 -8.20 -28.45
N ASN A 194 -10.98 -9.42 -28.87
CA ASN A 194 -11.23 -9.69 -30.27
C ASN A 194 -12.57 -9.04 -30.63
N THR A 195 -12.50 -7.87 -31.26
CA THR A 195 -13.65 -7.08 -31.68
C THR A 195 -14.32 -7.64 -32.95
N ALA A 196 -13.77 -8.69 -33.56
CA ALA A 196 -14.44 -9.39 -34.64
C ALA A 196 -15.75 -9.99 -34.12
N SER A 197 -16.79 -9.94 -34.95
CA SER A 197 -18.06 -10.58 -34.64
C SER A 197 -17.84 -12.04 -34.26
N ILE A 198 -18.58 -12.55 -33.27
CA ILE A 198 -18.50 -13.98 -32.88
C ILE A 198 -18.77 -14.91 -34.07
N LEU A 199 -19.50 -14.44 -35.08
CA LEU A 199 -19.78 -15.19 -36.31
C LEU A 199 -18.59 -15.24 -37.29
N GLN A 200 -17.61 -14.36 -37.10
CA GLN A 200 -16.38 -14.30 -37.90
C GLN A 200 -15.20 -15.00 -37.21
N ARG A 201 -15.36 -15.40 -35.94
CA ARG A 201 -14.33 -16.08 -35.16
C ARG A 201 -14.35 -17.58 -35.43
N SER A 202 -13.17 -18.22 -35.39
CA SER A 202 -13.11 -19.67 -35.49
C SER A 202 -13.71 -20.30 -34.23
N TRP A 203 -14.30 -21.49 -34.37
CA TRP A 203 -14.88 -22.20 -33.24
C TRP A 203 -13.85 -22.51 -32.15
N SER A 204 -12.59 -22.80 -32.53
CA SER A 204 -11.49 -22.99 -31.58
C SER A 204 -11.18 -21.74 -30.76
N ASP A 205 -11.29 -20.55 -31.36
CA ASP A 205 -11.08 -19.29 -30.65
C ASP A 205 -12.23 -18.98 -29.70
N ILE A 206 -13.45 -19.40 -30.04
CA ILE A 206 -14.62 -19.27 -29.17
C ILE A 206 -14.50 -20.25 -28.00
N GLU A 207 -14.17 -21.52 -28.23
CA GLU A 207 -14.00 -22.55 -27.19
C GLU A 207 -12.92 -22.23 -26.15
N ALA A 208 -11.96 -21.36 -26.48
CA ALA A 208 -10.88 -20.97 -25.60
C ALA A 208 -11.10 -19.63 -24.90
N ASP A 209 -12.21 -18.93 -25.16
CA ASP A 209 -12.44 -17.56 -24.69
C ASP A 209 -13.00 -17.52 -23.26
N SER A 210 -12.16 -17.13 -22.32
CA SER A 210 -12.52 -17.02 -20.90
C SER A 210 -13.57 -15.94 -20.60
N GLU A 211 -13.68 -14.89 -21.42
CA GLU A 211 -14.67 -13.83 -21.25
C GLU A 211 -16.05 -14.32 -21.68
N ILE A 212 -16.13 -15.06 -22.80
CA ILE A 212 -17.37 -15.74 -23.21
C ILE A 212 -17.80 -16.75 -22.14
N ALA A 213 -16.86 -17.53 -21.60
CA ALA A 213 -17.15 -18.46 -20.51
C ALA A 213 -17.65 -17.74 -19.24
N MET A 214 -17.06 -16.59 -18.88
CA MET A 214 -17.50 -15.80 -17.74
C MET A 214 -18.93 -15.27 -17.94
N LEU A 215 -19.25 -14.73 -19.11
CA LEU A 215 -20.60 -14.27 -19.43
C LEU A 215 -21.62 -15.41 -19.37
N ILE A 216 -21.27 -16.60 -19.88
CA ILE A 216 -22.11 -17.80 -19.77
C ILE A 216 -22.29 -18.20 -18.31
N ALA A 217 -21.22 -18.22 -17.52
CA ALA A 217 -21.29 -18.54 -16.09
C ALA A 217 -22.22 -17.60 -15.34
N LEU A 218 -22.12 -16.30 -15.63
CA LEU A 218 -22.94 -15.26 -15.03
C LEU A 218 -24.42 -15.44 -15.39
N GLN A 219 -24.70 -15.74 -16.67
CA GLN A 219 -26.05 -16.04 -17.14
C GLN A 219 -26.63 -17.32 -16.52
N LEU A 220 -25.78 -18.32 -16.25
CA LEU A 220 -26.17 -19.60 -15.65
C LEU A 220 -26.10 -19.58 -14.11
N ASN A 221 -25.73 -18.44 -13.51
CA ASN A 221 -25.47 -18.30 -12.07
C ASN A 221 -24.51 -19.38 -11.51
N GLN A 222 -23.47 -19.71 -12.28
CA GLN A 222 -22.45 -20.69 -11.92
C GLN A 222 -21.15 -19.98 -11.49
N PRO A 223 -20.46 -20.49 -10.46
CA PRO A 223 -19.16 -19.97 -10.09
C PRO A 223 -18.14 -20.28 -11.19
N PHE A 224 -17.55 -19.24 -11.75
CA PHE A 224 -16.47 -19.35 -12.72
C PHE A 224 -15.38 -18.33 -12.42
N ASP A 225 -14.18 -18.83 -12.21
CA ASP A 225 -13.00 -18.00 -12.02
C ASP A 225 -12.23 -17.97 -13.34
N LYS A 226 -12.40 -16.88 -14.11
CA LYS A 226 -11.66 -16.68 -15.36
C LYS A 226 -10.14 -16.63 -15.13
N ASP A 227 -9.71 -16.29 -13.93
CA ASP A 227 -8.31 -16.10 -13.60
C ASP A 227 -7.61 -17.40 -13.17
N ALA A 228 -8.35 -18.47 -12.95
CA ALA A 228 -7.80 -19.80 -12.70
C ALA A 228 -7.09 -20.39 -13.94
N ASN A 229 -7.27 -19.79 -15.13
CA ASN A 229 -6.70 -20.23 -16.41
C ASN A 229 -6.94 -21.72 -16.72
N ASP A 230 -8.06 -22.25 -16.22
CA ASP A 230 -8.44 -23.65 -16.43
C ASP A 230 -9.13 -23.80 -17.80
N LYS A 231 -8.31 -24.01 -18.83
CA LYS A 231 -8.77 -24.20 -20.22
C LYS A 231 -9.79 -25.33 -20.37
N GLY A 232 -9.72 -26.35 -19.49
CA GLY A 232 -10.66 -27.45 -19.49
C GLY A 232 -12.06 -27.00 -19.07
N LYS A 233 -12.15 -26.24 -17.98
CA LYS A 233 -13.42 -25.65 -17.51
C LYS A 233 -13.99 -24.63 -18.48
N THR A 234 -13.17 -23.73 -19.01
CA THR A 234 -13.57 -22.75 -20.04
C THR A 234 -14.23 -23.47 -21.21
N LYS A 235 -13.55 -24.47 -21.78
CA LYS A 235 -14.05 -25.24 -22.92
C LYS A 235 -15.32 -26.02 -22.59
N ALA A 236 -15.40 -26.64 -21.43
CA ALA A 236 -16.57 -27.40 -21.01
C ALA A 236 -17.82 -26.51 -20.87
N LEU A 237 -17.66 -25.33 -20.28
CA LEU A 237 -18.75 -24.37 -20.07
C LEU A 237 -19.25 -23.77 -21.39
N ILE A 238 -18.32 -23.43 -22.30
CA ILE A 238 -18.71 -22.91 -23.62
C ILE A 238 -19.45 -23.98 -24.42
N LYS A 239 -19.00 -25.24 -24.38
CA LYS A 239 -19.67 -26.35 -25.05
C LYS A 239 -21.04 -26.69 -24.48
N SER A 240 -21.24 -26.52 -23.17
CA SER A 240 -22.52 -26.82 -22.55
C SER A 240 -23.59 -25.80 -22.95
N ALA A 241 -23.23 -24.52 -23.12
CA ALA A 241 -24.16 -23.46 -23.48
C ALA A 241 -24.32 -23.27 -25.00
N LEU A 242 -23.21 -23.27 -25.76
CA LEU A 242 -23.21 -22.91 -27.19
C LEU A 242 -23.24 -24.13 -28.13
N GLY A 243 -23.07 -25.33 -27.60
CA GLY A 243 -23.08 -26.60 -28.36
C GLY A 243 -21.71 -27.27 -28.43
N ARG A 244 -21.68 -28.59 -28.66
CA ARG A 244 -20.43 -29.39 -28.59
C ARG A 244 -19.51 -29.25 -29.81
N MET A 245 -20.02 -28.68 -30.90
CA MET A 245 -19.37 -28.61 -32.23
C MET A 245 -19.71 -27.31 -32.93
N SER A 246 -18.82 -26.85 -33.83
CA SER A 246 -19.00 -25.63 -34.64
C SER A 246 -20.31 -25.63 -35.44
N THR A 247 -20.71 -26.77 -35.99
CA THR A 247 -21.95 -26.91 -36.77
C THR A 247 -23.19 -26.62 -35.94
N ALA A 248 -23.23 -27.07 -34.69
CA ALA A 248 -24.36 -26.83 -33.78
C ALA A 248 -24.48 -25.36 -33.36
N PHE A 249 -23.34 -24.66 -33.27
CA PHE A 249 -23.30 -23.23 -32.94
C PHE A 249 -23.71 -22.36 -34.14
N PHE A 250 -23.04 -22.52 -35.30
CA PHE A 250 -23.28 -21.68 -36.47
C PHE A 250 -24.65 -21.94 -37.14
N GLN A 251 -25.26 -23.12 -36.95
CA GLN A 251 -26.64 -23.36 -37.39
C GLN A 251 -27.68 -22.62 -36.56
N ARG A 252 -27.41 -22.32 -35.28
CA ARG A 252 -28.34 -21.60 -34.39
C ARG A 252 -28.29 -20.08 -34.54
N CYS A 253 -27.25 -19.57 -35.21
CA CYS A 253 -27.05 -18.13 -35.42
C CYS A 253 -27.43 -17.66 -36.83
N ARG A 254 -27.87 -18.57 -37.71
CA ARG A 254 -28.55 -18.25 -38.97
C ARG A 254 -30.06 -18.28 -38.75
#